data_AF-A0A1Y2HDQ9-F1
#
_entry.id   AF-A0A1Y2HDQ9-F1
#
_cell.length_a   1.000
_cell.length_b   1.000
_cell.length_c   1.000
_cell.angle_alpha   90.00
_cell.angle_beta   90.00
_cell.angle_gamma   90.00
#
_symmetry.space_group_name_H-M   'P 1'
#
loop_
_entity.id
_entity.type
_entity.pdbx_description
1 polymer ?
#
loop_
_entity_poly.entity_id
_entity_poly.type
_entity_poly.pdbx_seq_one_letter_code
_entity_poly.pdbx_strand_id
1 'polypeptide(L)'
;SLSDVKQCAKNSDADALDLESLELIPDQPKRGEPLQVRLKGQLRRTIDRPATVHVLVKLGRFIQLLKQDLDLCNEVGRVDLTCPLQQGPIVIDKKFDLPNEIPPGTYYVTADITDQEGGPVTCVQVAVKF
;
A
#
# COMPACT_ATOMS: atom_id res chain seq x y z
N SER A 1 5.64 -9.75 16.12
CA SER A 1 5.70 -8.70 15.09
C SER A 1 4.70 -7.63 15.49
N LEU A 2 5.10 -6.35 15.56
CA LEU A 2 4.22 -5.24 16.00
C LEU A 2 3.62 -4.43 14.84
N SER A 3 4.04 -4.70 13.61
CA SER A 3 3.30 -4.33 12.40
C SER A 3 2.76 -5.59 11.75
N ASP A 4 1.43 -5.63 11.61
CA ASP A 4 0.72 -6.69 10.91
C ASP A 4 0.39 -6.20 9.51
N VAL A 5 1.24 -6.55 8.55
CA VAL A 5 0.97 -6.34 7.13
C VAL A 5 0.30 -7.59 6.59
N LYS A 6 -0.87 -7.43 5.97
CA LYS A 6 -1.64 -8.52 5.41
C LYS A 6 -2.21 -8.09 4.07
N GLN A 7 -2.13 -8.96 3.07
CA GLN A 7 -3.03 -8.85 1.93
C GLN A 7 -4.47 -9.04 2.47
N CYS A 8 -5.43 -8.27 1.97
CA CYS A 8 -6.84 -8.49 2.24
C CYS A 8 -7.25 -9.90 1.81
N ALA A 9 -8.46 -10.35 2.17
CA ALA A 9 -8.92 -11.69 1.81
C ALA A 9 -8.68 -11.96 0.31
N LYS A 10 -7.70 -12.84 0.04
CA LYS A 10 -7.13 -13.03 -1.30
C LYS A 10 -8.20 -13.62 -2.21
N ASN A 11 -8.68 -12.86 -3.18
CA ASN A 11 -9.29 -13.44 -4.37
C ASN A 11 -8.15 -13.73 -5.35
N SER A 12 -7.40 -14.81 -5.08
CA SER A 12 -6.11 -15.09 -5.75
C SER A 12 -6.17 -15.18 -7.27
N ASP A 13 -7.37 -15.37 -7.82
CA ASP A 13 -7.57 -15.53 -9.25
C ASP A 13 -7.97 -14.20 -9.91
N ALA A 14 -8.45 -13.22 -9.13
CA ALA A 14 -8.91 -11.93 -9.63
C ALA A 14 -7.83 -10.83 -9.54
N ASP A 15 -7.01 -10.85 -8.48
CA ASP A 15 -5.96 -9.85 -8.23
C ASP A 15 -4.91 -9.85 -9.35
N ALA A 16 -4.59 -8.68 -9.89
CA ALA A 16 -3.56 -8.52 -10.90
C ALA A 16 -2.12 -8.63 -10.33
N LEU A 17 -1.93 -8.41 -9.04
CA LEU A 17 -0.63 -8.52 -8.37
C LEU A 17 -0.53 -9.81 -7.55
N ASP A 18 0.39 -10.67 -7.94
CA ASP A 18 0.90 -11.75 -7.10
C ASP A 18 1.94 -11.19 -6.13
N LEU A 19 1.53 -10.93 -4.90
CA LEU A 19 2.43 -10.44 -3.85
C LEU A 19 3.37 -11.57 -3.37
N GLU A 20 4.68 -11.39 -3.56
CA GLU A 20 5.70 -12.32 -3.07
C GLU A 20 6.17 -11.96 -1.67
N SER A 21 6.46 -10.68 -1.43
CA SER A 21 6.92 -10.19 -0.13
C SER A 21 6.52 -8.73 0.06
N LEU A 22 6.17 -8.36 1.30
CA LEU A 22 5.97 -6.99 1.73
C LEU A 22 6.56 -6.80 3.12
N GLU A 23 7.55 -5.91 3.22
CA GLU A 23 8.31 -5.64 4.45
C GLU A 23 8.25 -4.16 4.79
N LEU A 24 8.17 -3.89 6.09
CA LEU A 24 8.31 -2.56 6.69
C LEU A 24 9.59 -2.55 7.51
N ILE A 25 10.46 -1.57 7.29
CA ILE A 25 11.77 -1.49 7.95
C ILE A 25 11.95 -0.08 8.54
N PRO A 26 12.12 0.05 9.87
CA PRO A 26 12.03 -1.02 10.87
C PRO A 26 10.62 -1.63 10.94
N ASP A 27 10.53 -2.88 11.39
CA ASP A 27 9.27 -3.62 11.54
C ASP A 27 8.31 -2.94 12.53
N GLN A 28 8.85 -2.14 13.45
CA GLN A 28 8.12 -1.20 14.27
C GLN A 28 8.43 0.24 13.82
N PRO A 29 7.55 0.86 13.01
CA PRO A 29 7.66 2.26 12.62
C PRO A 29 7.68 3.18 13.85
N LYS A 30 8.47 4.26 13.77
CA LYS A 30 8.60 5.25 14.83
C LYS A 30 8.37 6.65 14.28
N ARG A 31 7.80 7.51 15.12
CA ARG A 31 7.61 8.93 14.83
C ARG A 31 8.95 9.61 14.62
N GLY A 32 9.05 10.49 13.63
CA GLY A 32 10.27 11.22 13.32
C GLY A 32 11.38 10.38 12.66
N GLU A 33 11.17 9.08 12.46
CA GLU A 33 12.16 8.18 11.84
C GLU A 33 11.68 7.74 10.45
N PRO A 34 12.60 7.51 9.50
CA PRO A 34 12.24 7.03 8.18
C PRO A 34 11.72 5.59 8.24
N LEU A 35 10.66 5.32 7.48
CA LEU A 35 10.11 4.00 7.22
C LEU A 35 10.43 3.57 5.80
N GLN A 36 11.13 2.46 5.64
CA GLN A 36 11.38 1.84 4.34
C GLN A 36 10.33 0.76 4.07
N VAL A 37 9.69 0.84 2.92
CA VAL A 37 8.72 -0.15 2.42
C VAL A 37 9.37 -0.91 1.29
N ARG A 38 9.46 -2.24 1.44
CA ARG A 38 9.94 -3.14 0.39
C ARG A 38 8.83 -4.07 -0.06
N LEU A 39 8.45 -3.98 -1.32
CA LEU A 39 7.49 -4.88 -1.95
C LEU A 39 8.16 -5.60 -3.10
N LYS A 40 7.90 -6.91 -3.21
CA LYS A 40 8.19 -7.69 -4.42
C LYS A 40 6.95 -8.47 -4.81
N GLY A 41 6.72 -8.57 -6.11
CA GLY A 41 5.62 -9.34 -6.65
C GLY A 41 5.69 -9.44 -8.16
N GLN A 42 4.64 -10.03 -8.73
CA GLN A 42 4.48 -10.22 -10.16
C GLN A 42 3.13 -9.67 -10.61
N LEU A 43 3.15 -8.71 -11.54
CA LEU A 43 1.94 -8.25 -12.22
C LEU A 43 1.56 -9.24 -13.32
N ARG A 44 0.32 -9.71 -13.29
CA ARG A 44 -0.27 -10.63 -14.27
C ARG A 44 -0.75 -9.95 -15.55
N ARG A 45 -1.01 -8.64 -15.47
CA ARG A 45 -1.43 -7.80 -16.60
C ARG A 45 -0.89 -6.39 -16.44
N THR A 46 -0.81 -5.67 -17.55
CA THR A 46 -0.43 -4.25 -17.55
C THR A 46 -1.53 -3.42 -16.90
N ILE A 47 -1.13 -2.49 -16.02
CA ILE A 47 -2.02 -1.51 -15.39
C ILE A 47 -1.69 -0.15 -15.99
N ASP A 48 -2.70 0.52 -16.53
CA ASP A 48 -2.57 1.86 -17.09
C ASP A 48 -3.69 2.76 -16.57
N ARG A 49 -3.72 4.00 -17.02
CA ARG A 49 -4.77 4.95 -16.67
C ARG A 49 -6.11 4.54 -17.30
N PRO A 50 -7.23 4.77 -16.60
CA PRO A 50 -7.33 5.20 -15.20
C PRO A 50 -6.96 4.06 -14.23
N ALA A 51 -6.33 4.32 -13.10
CA ALA A 51 -6.17 3.30 -12.05
C ALA A 51 -6.25 3.98 -10.69
N THR A 52 -6.90 3.35 -9.71
CA THR A 52 -7.30 4.03 -8.46
C THR A 52 -6.75 3.32 -7.24
N VAL A 53 -6.27 4.09 -6.26
CA VAL A 53 -5.92 3.64 -4.91
C VAL A 53 -6.94 4.20 -3.94
N HIS A 54 -7.77 3.31 -3.39
CA HIS A 54 -8.72 3.61 -2.33
C HIS A 54 -8.01 3.50 -0.97
N VAL A 55 -7.71 4.64 -0.36
CA VAL A 55 -7.00 4.73 0.92
C VAL A 55 -7.99 4.97 2.05
N LEU A 56 -7.93 4.13 3.08
CA LEU A 56 -8.69 4.27 4.32
C LEU A 56 -7.74 4.19 5.52
N VAL A 57 -7.76 5.22 6.36
CA VAL A 57 -6.96 5.27 7.61
C VAL A 57 -7.91 5.40 8.79
N LYS A 58 -7.74 4.51 9.78
CA LYS A 58 -8.47 4.54 11.04
C LYS A 58 -7.52 4.61 12.23
N LEU A 59 -7.92 5.32 13.28
CA LEU A 59 -7.29 5.32 14.58
C LEU A 59 -8.16 4.51 15.57
N GLY A 60 -7.59 3.47 16.15
CA GLY A 60 -8.32 2.49 16.96
C GLY A 60 -9.42 1.80 16.15
N ARG A 61 -10.51 1.38 16.82
CA ARG A 61 -11.59 0.62 16.17
C ARG A 61 -12.61 1.46 15.40
N PHE A 62 -12.78 2.75 15.73
CA PHE A 62 -13.97 3.51 15.32
C PHE A 62 -13.66 4.82 14.59
N ILE A 63 -12.50 5.44 14.81
CA ILE A 63 -12.24 6.80 14.31
C ILE A 63 -11.65 6.71 12.91
N GLN A 64 -12.42 7.08 11.90
CA GLN A 64 -11.91 7.25 10.54
C GLN A 64 -11.19 8.59 10.42
N LEU A 65 -9.89 8.57 10.14
CA LEU A 65 -9.10 9.77 9.94
C LEU A 65 -9.07 10.21 8.48
N LEU A 66 -9.05 9.23 7.56
CA LEU A 66 -8.92 9.50 6.14
C LEU A 66 -9.69 8.46 5.33
N LYS A 67 -10.41 8.91 4.30
CA LYS A 67 -10.97 8.07 3.24
C LYS A 67 -10.86 8.86 1.95
N GLN A 68 -10.00 8.42 1.03
CA GLN A 68 -9.71 9.14 -0.20
C GLN A 68 -9.43 8.17 -1.34
N ASP A 69 -9.72 8.61 -2.56
CA ASP A 69 -9.37 7.92 -3.79
C ASP A 69 -8.25 8.72 -4.47
N LEU A 70 -7.17 8.03 -4.82
CA LEU A 70 -6.00 8.62 -5.48
C LEU A 70 -5.80 7.96 -6.83
N ASP A 71 -5.31 8.71 -7.82
CA ASP A 71 -4.88 8.14 -9.10
C ASP A 71 -3.55 7.40 -8.91
N LEU A 72 -3.57 6.08 -9.06
CA LEU A 72 -2.38 5.21 -8.92
C LEU A 72 -1.23 5.72 -9.80
N CYS A 73 -1.52 6.08 -11.05
CA CYS A 73 -0.50 6.48 -12.01
C CYS A 73 0.12 7.85 -11.72
N ASN A 74 -0.52 8.67 -10.88
CA ASN A 74 0.08 9.90 -10.36
C ASN A 74 0.91 9.63 -9.09
N GLU A 75 0.54 8.61 -8.32
CA GLU A 75 1.21 8.26 -7.07
C GLU A 75 2.44 7.35 -7.26
N VAL A 76 2.48 6.51 -8.30
CA VAL A 76 3.59 5.57 -8.56
C VAL A 76 4.95 6.24 -8.76
N GLY A 77 4.97 7.50 -9.20
CA GLY A 77 6.22 8.28 -9.29
C GLY A 77 6.89 8.49 -7.92
N ARG A 78 6.13 8.45 -6.82
CA ARG A 78 6.67 8.55 -5.45
C ARG A 78 7.45 7.30 -5.04
N VAL A 79 7.23 6.18 -5.72
CA VAL A 79 7.89 4.90 -5.49
C VAL A 79 8.80 4.49 -6.65
N ASP A 80 9.26 5.46 -7.43
CA ASP A 80 10.21 5.29 -8.55
C ASP A 80 9.69 4.36 -9.66
N LEU A 81 8.36 4.30 -9.82
CA LEU A 81 7.69 3.56 -10.88
C LEU A 81 7.06 4.53 -11.89
N THR A 82 6.80 4.03 -13.10
CA THR A 82 6.18 4.82 -14.18
C THR A 82 5.01 4.04 -14.79
N CYS A 83 3.90 4.74 -15.05
CA CYS A 83 2.81 4.17 -15.83
C CYS A 83 3.10 4.26 -17.33
N PRO A 84 2.66 3.28 -18.14
CA PRO A 84 1.93 2.07 -17.72
C PRO A 84 2.81 1.06 -16.98
N LEU A 85 2.29 0.51 -15.87
CA LEU A 85 2.95 -0.56 -15.12
C LEU A 85 2.86 -1.85 -15.92
N GLN A 86 3.98 -2.28 -16.51
CA GLN A 86 4.00 -3.43 -17.40
C GLN A 86 3.73 -4.74 -16.63
N GLN A 87 3.06 -5.68 -17.29
CA GLN A 87 3.04 -7.08 -16.86
C GLN A 87 4.48 -7.56 -16.66
N GLY A 88 4.76 -8.18 -15.52
CA GLY A 88 6.14 -8.50 -15.16
C GLY A 88 6.43 -8.43 -13.66
N PRO A 89 7.68 -8.70 -13.28
CA PRO A 89 8.13 -8.51 -11.91
C PRO A 89 8.06 -7.03 -11.53
N ILE A 90 7.60 -6.77 -10.31
CA ILE A 90 7.54 -5.42 -9.72
C ILE A 90 8.28 -5.41 -8.38
N VAL A 91 9.11 -4.39 -8.21
CA VAL A 91 9.86 -4.16 -6.97
C VAL A 91 9.67 -2.71 -6.56
N ILE A 92 9.27 -2.52 -5.31
CA ILE A 92 9.26 -1.21 -4.65
C ILE A 92 10.26 -1.30 -3.52
N ASP A 93 11.18 -0.35 -3.44
CA ASP A 93 12.04 -0.15 -2.28
C ASP A 93 12.15 1.36 -2.01
N LYS A 94 11.22 1.88 -1.19
CA LYS A 94 11.10 3.32 -0.97
C LYS A 94 11.09 3.68 0.51
N LYS A 95 11.78 4.77 0.84
CA LYS A 95 11.79 5.38 2.17
C LYS A 95 10.80 6.53 2.24
N PHE A 96 10.06 6.59 3.34
CA PHE A 96 9.12 7.65 3.68
C PHE A 96 9.46 8.22 5.04
N ASP A 97 9.54 9.54 5.15
CA ASP A 97 9.79 10.20 6.44
C ASP A 97 8.49 10.30 7.23
N LEU A 98 8.48 9.74 8.45
CA LEU A 98 7.32 9.81 9.32
C LEU A 98 7.37 11.09 10.18
N PRO A 99 6.31 11.91 10.20
CA PRO A 99 6.27 13.10 11.04
C PRO A 99 6.35 12.79 12.54
N ASN A 100 6.81 13.77 13.33
CA ASN A 100 6.90 13.65 14.80
C ASN A 100 5.53 13.80 15.47
N GLU A 101 4.62 14.50 14.81
CA GLU A 101 3.33 14.94 15.33
C GLU A 101 2.24 13.87 15.26
N ILE A 102 2.56 12.66 14.76
CA ILE A 102 1.61 11.54 14.68
C ILE A 102 1.10 11.22 16.10
N PRO A 103 -0.21 11.30 16.37
CA PRO A 103 -0.73 10.96 17.68
C PRO A 103 -0.42 9.51 18.10
N PRO A 104 -0.31 9.22 19.40
CA PRO A 104 -0.14 7.85 19.88
C PRO A 104 -1.41 7.02 19.62
N GLY A 105 -1.22 5.75 19.26
CA GLY A 105 -2.33 4.82 19.05
C GLY A 105 -2.05 3.77 17.98
N THR A 106 -3.07 2.94 17.73
CA THR A 106 -3.02 1.93 16.67
C THR A 106 -3.74 2.45 15.43
N TYR A 107 -3.01 2.55 14.34
CA TYR A 107 -3.49 2.96 13.04
C TYR A 107 -3.76 1.74 12.19
N TYR A 108 -4.92 1.69 11.55
CA TYR A 108 -5.29 0.69 10.56
C TYR A 108 -5.36 1.38 9.21
N VAL A 109 -4.43 1.04 8.33
CA VAL A 109 -4.34 1.56 6.96
C VAL A 109 -4.80 0.47 6.01
N THR A 110 -5.74 0.78 5.14
CA THR A 110 -6.13 -0.04 4.00
C THR A 110 -5.80 0.70 2.73
N ALA A 111 -5.11 0.05 1.80
CA ALA A 111 -4.93 0.49 0.43
C ALA A 111 -5.51 -0.58 -0.49
N ASP A 112 -6.61 -0.26 -1.17
CA ASP A 112 -7.28 -1.15 -2.12
C ASP A 112 -7.12 -0.55 -3.53
N ILE A 113 -6.56 -1.32 -4.46
CA ILE A 113 -6.10 -0.82 -5.74
C ILE A 113 -6.91 -1.47 -6.86
N THR A 114 -7.46 -0.64 -7.75
CA THR A 114 -8.19 -1.05 -8.94
C THR A 114 -7.53 -0.55 -10.22
N ASP A 115 -7.65 -1.32 -11.30
CA ASP A 115 -7.11 -1.00 -12.62
C ASP A 115 -8.10 -0.22 -13.50
N GLN A 116 -7.73 -0.01 -14.77
CA GLN A 116 -8.52 0.71 -15.77
C GLN A 116 -9.86 0.11 -16.14
N GLU A 117 -10.08 -1.15 -15.79
CA GLU A 117 -11.35 -1.85 -16.00
C GLU A 117 -12.17 -1.90 -14.70
N GLY A 118 -11.66 -1.29 -13.61
CA GLY A 118 -12.22 -1.43 -12.26
C GLY A 118 -11.95 -2.80 -11.64
N GLY A 119 -11.07 -3.60 -12.25
CA GLY A 119 -10.65 -4.90 -11.74
C GLY A 119 -9.69 -4.78 -10.57
N PRO A 120 -9.69 -5.73 -9.62
CA PRO A 120 -8.80 -5.68 -8.47
C PRO A 120 -7.35 -5.90 -8.90
N VAL A 121 -6.45 -5.04 -8.42
CA VAL A 121 -5.01 -5.21 -8.55
C VAL A 121 -4.46 -5.89 -7.31
N THR A 122 -4.69 -5.28 -6.15
CA THR A 122 -4.31 -5.81 -4.85
C THR A 122 -4.99 -5.00 -3.76
N CYS A 123 -5.12 -5.59 -2.58
CA CYS A 123 -5.55 -4.89 -1.38
C CYS A 123 -4.61 -5.24 -0.23
N VAL A 124 -4.09 -4.22 0.44
CA VAL A 124 -3.16 -4.33 1.56
C VAL A 124 -3.74 -3.66 2.79
N GLN A 125 -3.70 -4.36 3.91
CA GLN A 125 -4.01 -3.84 5.23
C GLN A 125 -2.78 -3.86 6.11
N VAL A 126 -2.54 -2.74 6.78
CA VAL A 126 -1.45 -2.59 7.74
C VAL A 126 -2.01 -2.09 9.06
N ALA A 127 -1.66 -2.76 10.15
CA ALA A 127 -1.83 -2.21 11.49
C ALA A 127 -0.48 -1.76 12.03
N VAL A 128 -0.36 -0.48 12.39
CA VAL A 128 0.86 0.11 12.96
C VAL A 128 0.53 0.73 14.31
N LYS A 129 1.39 0.52 15.31
CA LYS A 129 1.27 1.18 16.62
C LYS A 129 2.39 2.21 16.78
N PHE A 130 1.99 3.46 17.03
CA PHE A 130 2.87 4.56 17.37
C PHE A 130 2.75 4.94 18.85
#